data_AF-A0A7S3MGN0-F1
#
_entry.id   AF-A0A7S3MGN0-F1
#
_cell.length_a   1.000
_cell.length_b   1.000
_cell.length_c   1.000
_cell.angle_alpha   90.00
_cell.angle_beta   90.00
_cell.angle_gamma   90.00
#
_symmetry.space_group_name_H-M   'P 1'
#
loop_
_entity.id
_entity.type
_entity.pdbx_description
1 polymer ?
#
loop_
_entity_poly.entity_id
_entity_poly.type
_entity_poly.pdbx_seq_one_letter_code
_entity_poly.pdbx_strand_id
1 'polypeptide(L)'
;PSGPMGKFPRSFRLALAGKQREGYEGSDDEEVFEAVEPPPPNYTCHRCGVTGGHWIWECPTNDDPDHMKKVRSAKGVPRAFLQKVATIEEGQELSAGGVTFTIPGHSGHYIIAHQEASLEEKKLRLGDTVQEKLTTAFTAGASRVQ
;
A
#
# COMPACT_ATOMS: atom_id res chain seq x y z
N PRO A 1 7.99 8.15 -36.09
CA PRO A 1 8.97 7.59 -35.10
C PRO A 1 8.24 7.18 -33.81
N SER A 2 7.55 6.04 -33.87
CA SER A 2 6.82 5.42 -32.77
C SER A 2 7.74 4.41 -32.07
N GLY A 3 8.33 4.80 -30.94
CA GLY A 3 9.15 3.90 -30.11
C GLY A 3 8.28 2.82 -29.44
N PRO A 4 8.80 1.59 -29.24
CA PRO A 4 8.03 0.50 -28.68
C PRO A 4 7.75 0.73 -27.19
N MET A 5 6.47 0.68 -26.81
CA MET A 5 5.98 0.62 -25.44
C MET A 5 6.70 -0.49 -24.66
N GLY A 6 7.33 -0.14 -23.55
CA GLY A 6 7.99 -1.10 -22.65
C GLY A 6 7.02 -2.19 -22.19
N LYS A 7 7.38 -3.45 -22.45
CA LYS A 7 6.63 -4.63 -22.00
C LYS A 7 6.95 -4.86 -20.53
N PHE A 8 6.01 -4.56 -19.63
CA PHE A 8 6.12 -4.96 -18.23
C PHE A 8 5.91 -6.48 -18.12
N PRO A 9 6.87 -7.28 -17.60
CA PRO A 9 6.67 -8.72 -17.45
C PRO A 9 5.65 -9.06 -16.36
N ARG A 10 4.81 -10.07 -16.66
CA ARG A 10 3.62 -10.54 -15.94
C ARG A 10 3.96 -11.38 -14.69
N SER A 11 4.68 -10.84 -13.71
CA SER A 11 4.80 -11.48 -12.38
C SER A 11 3.90 -10.80 -11.34
N PHE A 12 2.66 -10.50 -11.75
CA PHE A 12 1.55 -10.32 -10.83
C PHE A 12 1.04 -11.72 -10.43
N ARG A 13 1.64 -12.31 -9.39
CA ARG A 13 1.01 -13.43 -8.66
C ARG A 13 0.84 -13.05 -7.20
N LEU A 14 -0.39 -12.60 -6.92
CA LEU A 14 -1.08 -12.84 -5.67
C LEU A 14 -0.77 -14.26 -5.18
N ALA A 15 -0.08 -14.38 -4.04
CA ALA A 15 -0.13 -15.58 -3.23
C ALA A 15 -1.42 -15.53 -2.40
N LEU A 16 -2.55 -15.86 -3.03
CA LEU A 16 -3.71 -16.39 -2.31
C LEU A 16 -3.56 -17.91 -2.25
N ALA A 17 -3.64 -18.41 -1.02
CA ALA A 17 -3.57 -19.81 -0.67
C ALA A 17 -4.45 -20.72 -1.54
N GLY A 18 -3.91 -21.90 -1.86
CA GLY A 18 -4.70 -23.12 -2.07
C GLY A 18 -5.56 -23.19 -3.34
N LYS A 19 -4.94 -23.43 -4.51
CA LYS A 19 -5.49 -24.37 -5.50
C LYS A 19 -4.40 -24.82 -6.46
N GLN A 20 -4.06 -26.09 -6.37
CA GLN A 20 -3.21 -26.81 -7.32
C GLN A 20 -3.77 -26.59 -8.73
N ARG A 21 -3.01 -25.92 -9.60
CA ARG A 21 -3.31 -25.80 -11.02
C ARG A 21 -2.35 -26.76 -11.73
N GLU A 22 -2.89 -27.90 -12.10
CA GLU A 22 -2.26 -28.90 -12.95
C GLU A 22 -1.98 -28.26 -14.33
N GLY A 23 -0.74 -28.35 -14.82
CA GLY A 23 -0.34 -27.89 -16.15
C GLY A 23 0.45 -26.58 -16.21
N TYR A 24 1.74 -26.65 -15.88
CA TYR A 24 2.77 -25.82 -16.50
C TYR A 24 4.03 -26.68 -16.57
N GLU A 25 4.20 -27.40 -17.69
CA GLU A 25 5.46 -28.02 -18.07
C GLU A 25 6.41 -26.87 -18.47
N GLY A 26 7.16 -26.37 -17.49
CA GLY A 26 8.25 -25.45 -17.74
C GLY A 26 9.38 -26.25 -18.38
N SER A 27 9.74 -25.91 -19.62
CA SER A 27 10.94 -26.42 -20.26
C SER A 27 12.16 -26.07 -19.40
N ASP A 28 12.99 -27.07 -19.17
CA ASP A 28 14.32 -26.94 -18.56
C ASP A 28 15.25 -26.16 -19.49
N ASP A 29 15.01 -24.85 -19.60
CA ASP A 29 15.98 -23.91 -20.13
C ASP A 29 16.62 -23.23 -18.92
N GLU A 30 17.68 -23.85 -18.41
CA GLU A 30 18.63 -23.31 -17.43
C GLU A 30 19.32 -22.05 -18.00
N GLU A 31 18.57 -20.97 -18.20
CA GLU A 31 19.16 -19.64 -18.29
C GLU A 31 19.28 -19.08 -16.87
N VAL A 32 20.46 -19.33 -16.30
CA VAL A 32 20.92 -18.63 -15.10
C VAL A 32 20.85 -17.14 -15.41
N PHE A 33 19.86 -16.46 -14.82
CA PHE A 33 19.70 -15.00 -14.86
C PHE A 33 20.79 -14.36 -13.97
N GLU A 34 22.04 -14.62 -14.32
CA GLU A 34 23.22 -14.22 -13.55
C GLU A 34 23.70 -12.86 -14.02
N ALA A 35 22.99 -11.84 -13.56
CA ALA A 35 23.52 -10.55 -13.14
C ALA A 35 22.31 -9.65 -12.87
N VAL A 36 21.86 -9.60 -11.61
CA VAL A 36 21.06 -8.46 -11.18
C VAL A 36 22.01 -7.27 -11.24
N GLU A 37 21.93 -6.50 -12.34
CA GLU A 37 22.73 -5.29 -12.48
C GLU A 37 22.52 -4.41 -11.24
N PRO A 38 23.60 -3.83 -10.67
CA PRO A 38 23.47 -2.96 -9.52
C PRO A 38 22.52 -1.81 -9.87
N PRO A 39 21.73 -1.33 -8.89
CA PRO A 39 20.79 -0.26 -9.16
C PRO A 39 21.51 0.98 -9.69
N PRO A 40 20.86 1.77 -10.56
CA PRO A 40 21.43 3.02 -11.06
C PRO A 40 21.97 3.93 -9.94
N PRO A 41 22.99 4.76 -10.20
CA PRO A 41 23.65 5.57 -9.16
C PRO A 41 22.71 6.58 -8.48
N ASN A 42 21.59 6.93 -9.11
CA ASN A 42 20.56 7.82 -8.58
C ASN A 42 19.44 7.09 -7.82
N TYR A 43 19.45 5.75 -7.75
CA TYR A 43 18.48 5.00 -6.97
C TYR A 43 18.78 5.12 -5.48
N THR A 44 17.76 5.47 -4.70
CA THR A 44 17.79 5.41 -3.24
C THR A 44 16.98 4.23 -2.76
N CYS A 45 17.57 3.33 -1.99
CA CYS A 45 16.83 2.26 -1.35
C CYS A 45 15.75 2.85 -0.43
N HIS A 46 14.48 2.53 -0.68
CA HIS A 46 13.36 3.09 0.08
C HIS A 46 13.17 2.45 1.47
N ARG A 47 13.96 1.42 1.80
CA ARG A 47 14.00 0.80 3.14
C ARG A 47 15.01 1.51 4.05
N CYS A 48 16.29 1.57 3.64
CA CYS A 48 17.38 2.15 4.45
C CYS A 48 17.76 3.60 4.10
N GLY A 49 17.35 4.11 2.93
CA GLY A 49 17.67 5.48 2.49
C GLY A 49 19.05 5.66 1.88
N VAL A 50 19.84 4.60 1.68
CA VAL A 50 21.16 4.67 1.05
C VAL A 50 21.04 4.81 -0.47
N THR A 51 21.81 5.73 -1.06
CA THR A 51 21.90 5.97 -2.51
C THR A 51 23.01 5.15 -3.16
N GLY A 52 22.72 4.53 -4.32
CA GLY A 52 23.74 3.96 -5.21
C GLY A 52 24.39 2.64 -4.73
N GLY A 53 23.65 1.82 -3.97
CA GLY A 53 24.18 0.59 -3.38
C GLY A 53 23.46 -0.69 -3.84
N HIS A 54 22.24 -0.90 -3.34
CA HIS A 54 21.51 -2.17 -3.46
C HIS A 54 20.04 -1.94 -3.80
N TRP A 55 19.41 -2.96 -4.38
CA TRP A 55 17.97 -2.99 -4.55
C TRP A 55 17.23 -3.23 -3.23
N ILE A 56 15.97 -2.80 -3.12
CA ILE A 56 15.20 -2.93 -1.86
C ILE A 56 15.05 -4.39 -1.38
N TRP A 57 15.03 -5.36 -2.29
CA TRP A 57 14.97 -6.80 -1.96
C TRP A 57 16.31 -7.36 -1.46
N GLU A 58 17.43 -6.74 -1.84
CA GLU A 58 18.80 -7.03 -1.37
C GLU A 58 19.24 -6.09 -0.26
N CYS A 59 18.29 -5.40 0.39
CA CYS A 59 18.64 -4.45 1.43
C CYS A 59 19.27 -5.18 2.63
N PRO A 60 20.46 -4.79 3.09
CA PRO A 60 21.12 -5.45 4.23
C PRO A 60 20.30 -5.31 5.52
N THR A 61 19.43 -4.29 5.60
CA THR A 61 18.54 -4.10 6.75
C THR A 61 17.32 -5.03 6.72
N ASN A 62 17.13 -5.85 5.68
CA ASN A 62 15.88 -6.56 5.47
C ASN A 62 15.51 -7.52 6.62
N ASP A 63 16.52 -8.16 7.19
CA ASP A 63 16.38 -9.11 8.30
C ASP A 63 16.55 -8.47 9.68
N ASP A 64 16.82 -7.15 9.74
CA ASP A 64 16.93 -6.43 11.01
C ASP A 64 15.54 -6.12 11.57
N PRO A 65 15.15 -6.69 12.73
CA PRO A 65 13.86 -6.43 13.36
C PRO A 65 13.79 -5.02 13.99
N ASP A 66 14.95 -4.41 14.28
CA ASP A 66 15.07 -3.06 14.84
C ASP A 66 15.02 -1.96 13.75
N HIS A 67 14.90 -2.34 12.47
CA HIS A 67 14.88 -1.36 11.38
C HIS A 67 13.60 -0.52 11.39
N MET A 68 13.67 0.66 12.00
CA MET A 68 12.59 1.62 12.04
C MET A 68 12.30 2.20 10.65
N LYS A 69 11.05 2.04 10.19
CA LYS A 69 10.57 2.66 8.95
C LYS A 69 10.54 4.19 9.07
N LYS A 70 10.91 4.86 7.98
CA LYS A 70 11.00 6.32 7.91
C LYS A 70 9.64 7.01 8.14
N VAL A 71 9.63 7.99 9.04
CA VAL A 71 8.50 8.89 9.28
C VAL A 71 8.19 9.73 8.02
N ARG A 72 6.92 9.77 7.62
CA ARG A 72 6.46 10.54 6.45
C ARG A 72 5.64 11.76 6.89
N SER A 73 5.47 12.75 6.01
CA SER A 73 4.57 13.87 6.31
C SER A 73 3.15 13.52 5.86
N ALA A 74 2.16 13.76 6.72
CA ALA A 74 0.74 13.56 6.40
C ALA A 74 0.18 14.70 5.53
N LYS A 75 0.78 14.94 4.36
CA LYS A 75 0.26 15.93 3.40
C LYS A 75 -0.94 15.34 2.66
N GLY A 76 -2.10 15.97 2.79
CA GLY A 76 -3.34 15.56 2.08
C GLY A 76 -4.20 14.52 2.80
N VAL A 77 -3.73 13.93 3.91
CA VAL A 77 -4.56 13.04 4.75
C VAL A 77 -5.36 13.89 5.73
N PRO A 78 -6.71 13.80 5.76
CA PRO A 78 -7.50 14.58 6.71
C PRO A 78 -7.22 14.15 8.16
N ARG A 79 -7.23 15.13 9.08
CA ARG A 79 -6.89 14.91 10.51
C ARG A 79 -7.79 13.89 11.19
N ALA A 80 -9.04 13.75 10.74
CA ALA A 80 -9.99 12.77 11.26
C ALA A 80 -9.54 11.31 11.09
N PHE A 81 -8.66 11.03 10.12
CA PHE A 81 -8.10 9.70 9.89
C PHE A 81 -6.78 9.46 10.62
N LEU A 82 -6.28 10.47 11.35
CA LEU A 82 -5.00 10.39 12.05
C LEU A 82 -5.22 10.21 13.55
N GLN A 83 -4.67 9.14 14.10
CA GLN A 83 -4.61 8.91 15.54
C GLN A 83 -3.24 9.36 16.05
N LYS A 84 -3.21 10.19 17.08
CA LYS A 84 -1.96 10.64 17.71
C LYS A 84 -1.37 9.51 18.54
N VAL A 85 -0.07 9.28 18.39
CA VAL A 85 0.72 8.35 19.21
C VAL A 85 1.78 9.12 20.00
N ALA A 86 2.20 8.58 21.14
CA ALA A 86 3.17 9.26 22.01
C ALA A 86 4.60 9.05 21.50
N THR A 87 4.93 7.82 21.11
CA THR A 87 6.26 7.46 20.60
C THR A 87 6.20 6.95 19.15
N ILE A 88 7.36 6.93 18.49
CA ILE A 88 7.50 6.39 17.13
C ILE A 88 7.35 4.86 17.16
N GLU A 89 7.88 4.22 18.19
CA GLU A 89 7.85 2.76 18.41
C GLU A 89 6.40 2.25 18.52
N GLU A 90 5.60 2.85 19.41
CA GLU A 90 4.17 2.55 19.53
C GLU A 90 3.44 2.72 18.20
N GLY A 91 3.80 3.77 17.44
CA GLY A 91 3.20 4.03 16.15
C GLY A 91 3.56 2.99 15.08
N GLN A 92 4.73 2.36 15.19
CA GLN A 92 5.15 1.32 14.26
C GLN A 92 4.49 -0.04 14.57
N GLU A 93 4.29 -0.34 15.85
CA GLU A 93 3.58 -1.55 16.29
C GLU A 93 2.08 -1.48 15.98
N LEU A 94 1.44 -0.34 16.24
CA LEU A 94 0.00 -0.15 16.04
C LEU A 94 -0.41 0.02 14.57
N SER A 95 0.51 0.43 13.71
CA SER A 95 0.24 0.60 12.28
C SER A 95 0.41 -0.73 11.54
N ALA A 96 -0.64 -1.23 10.88
CA ALA A 96 -0.62 -2.46 10.07
C ALA A 96 0.17 -2.32 8.74
N GLY A 97 1.29 -1.59 8.79
CA GLY A 97 2.13 -1.15 7.69
C GLY A 97 3.36 -0.36 8.15
N GLY A 98 3.43 0.03 9.44
CA GLY A 98 4.61 0.56 10.12
C GLY A 98 5.05 1.97 9.69
N VAL A 99 4.16 2.78 9.10
CA VAL A 99 4.50 4.17 8.73
C VAL A 99 3.85 5.14 9.70
N THR A 100 4.69 5.85 10.45
CA THR A 100 4.27 6.98 11.27
C THR A 100 4.35 8.28 10.47
N PHE A 101 3.47 9.21 10.82
CA PHE A 101 3.31 10.48 10.13
C PHE A 101 3.57 11.67 11.04
N THR A 102 4.06 12.77 10.47
CA THR A 102 4.13 14.09 11.10
C THR A 102 3.30 15.09 10.32
N ILE A 103 2.60 15.97 11.04
CA ILE A 103 1.82 17.06 10.45
C ILE A 103 2.67 18.33 10.49
N PRO A 104 2.81 19.06 9.37
CA PRO A 104 3.51 20.35 9.37
C PRO A 104 2.92 21.30 10.42
N GLY A 105 3.77 21.86 11.30
CA GLY A 105 3.33 22.80 12.34
C GLY A 105 2.83 22.16 13.64
N HIS A 106 2.88 20.83 13.78
CA HIS A 106 2.54 20.14 15.03
C HIS A 106 3.68 19.21 15.49
N SER A 107 3.99 19.26 16.79
CA SER A 107 4.93 18.34 17.44
C SER A 107 4.20 17.08 17.91
N GLY A 108 4.10 16.10 17.02
CA GLY A 108 3.49 14.81 17.35
C GLY A 108 3.61 13.82 16.21
N HIS A 109 3.63 12.54 16.58
CA HIS A 109 3.57 11.42 15.65
C HIS A 109 2.12 10.94 15.52
N TYR A 110 1.75 10.55 14.32
CA TYR A 110 0.40 10.14 13.97
C TYR A 110 0.44 8.81 13.20
N ILE A 111 -0.52 7.95 13.44
CA ILE A 111 -0.78 6.77 12.62
C ILE A 111 -2.11 6.92 11.90
N ILE A 112 -2.30 6.20 10.81
CA ILE A 112 -3.62 6.09 10.18
C ILE A 112 -4.49 5.25 11.12
N ALA A 113 -5.61 5.81 11.57
CA ALA A 113 -6.54 5.10 12.41
C ALA A 113 -7.13 3.92 11.61
N HIS A 114 -6.82 2.69 12.04
CA HIS A 114 -7.45 1.46 11.53
C HIS A 114 -8.83 1.23 12.14
N GLN A 115 -9.47 2.27 12.71
CA GLN A 115 -10.84 2.15 13.19
C GLN A 115 -11.71 1.74 12.01
N GLU A 116 -12.39 0.60 12.10
CA GLU A 116 -13.42 0.22 11.15
C GLU A 116 -14.54 1.26 11.26
N ALA A 117 -14.43 2.32 10.46
CA ALA A 117 -15.50 3.26 10.31
C ALA A 117 -16.75 2.46 9.92
N SER A 118 -17.82 2.64 10.68
CA SER A 118 -19.11 2.04 10.37
C SER A 118 -19.47 2.36 8.92
N LEU A 119 -20.24 1.49 8.28
CA LEU A 119 -20.70 1.75 6.90
C LEU A 119 -21.37 3.12 6.79
N GLU A 120 -22.07 3.57 7.83
CA GLU A 120 -22.68 4.90 7.90
C GLU A 120 -21.65 6.04 7.89
N GLU A 121 -20.57 5.95 8.68
CA GLU A 121 -19.51 6.94 8.63
C GLU A 121 -18.79 6.96 7.28
N LYS A 122 -18.62 5.80 6.64
CA LYS A 122 -18.03 5.71 5.29
C LYS A 122 -18.93 6.41 4.25
N LYS A 123 -20.25 6.20 4.33
CA LYS A 123 -21.24 6.87 3.47
C LYS A 123 -21.26 8.38 3.68
N LEU A 124 -21.15 8.84 4.92
CA LEU A 124 -21.09 10.28 5.20
C LEU A 124 -19.86 10.94 4.55
N ARG A 125 -18.73 10.24 4.52
CA ARG A 125 -17.46 10.77 4.00
C ARG A 125 -17.35 10.71 2.46
N LEU A 126 -17.81 9.62 1.85
CA LEU A 126 -17.67 9.37 0.40
C LEU A 126 -18.96 9.67 -0.39
N GLY A 127 -20.07 9.86 0.31
CA GLY A 127 -21.42 9.86 -0.25
C GLY A 127 -21.96 8.43 -0.47
N ASP A 128 -23.27 8.33 -0.70
CA ASP A 128 -23.89 7.05 -1.05
C ASP A 128 -23.31 6.51 -2.37
N THR A 129 -23.10 5.19 -2.40
CA THR A 129 -22.64 4.51 -3.61
C THR A 129 -23.70 4.62 -4.72
N VAL A 130 -23.29 4.50 -5.99
CA VAL A 130 -24.23 4.54 -7.12
C VAL A 130 -25.31 3.45 -6.98
N GLN A 131 -24.92 2.27 -6.48
CA GLN A 131 -25.85 1.17 -6.22
C GLN A 131 -26.87 1.52 -5.13
N GLU A 132 -26.44 2.18 -4.04
CA GLU A 132 -27.34 2.62 -2.98
C GLU A 132 -28.27 3.74 -3.44
N LYS A 133 -27.77 4.70 -4.23
CA LYS A 133 -28.62 5.74 -4.83
C LYS A 133 -29.68 5.13 -5.73
N LEU A 134 -29.32 4.12 -6.53
CA LEU A 134 -30.27 3.38 -7.35
C LEU A 134 -31.29 2.61 -6.51
N THR A 135 -30.87 1.82 -5.52
CA THR A 135 -31.80 1.03 -4.69
C THR A 135 -32.75 1.91 -3.88
N THR A 136 -32.28 3.03 -3.32
CA THR A 136 -33.14 4.01 -2.63
C THR A 136 -34.12 4.67 -3.60
N ALA A 137 -33.68 5.05 -4.80
CA ALA A 137 -34.57 5.64 -5.81
C ALA A 137 -35.67 4.64 -6.25
N PHE A 138 -35.33 3.37 -6.46
CA PHE A 138 -36.30 2.35 -6.87
C PHE A 138 -37.26 1.96 -5.73
N THR A 139 -36.81 1.90 -4.48
CA THR A 139 -37.68 1.59 -3.33
C THR A 139 -38.61 2.75 -2.98
N ALA A 140 -38.13 3.99 -3.01
CA ALA A 140 -38.96 5.18 -2.80
C ALA A 140 -39.97 5.41 -3.94
N GLY A 141 -39.62 5.03 -5.17
CA GLY A 141 -40.56 5.01 -6.30
C GLY A 141 -41.64 3.94 -6.12
N ALA A 142 -41.29 2.76 -5.63
CA ALA A 142 -42.22 1.65 -5.43
C ALA A 142 -43.27 1.92 -4.33
N SER A 143 -42.94 2.67 -3.28
CA SER A 143 -43.89 3.01 -2.21
C SER A 143 -44.92 4.08 -2.57
N ARG A 144 -44.71 4.82 -3.67
CA ARG A 144 -45.61 5.89 -4.14
C ARG A 144 -46.75 5.41 -5.04
N VAL A 145 -46.80 4.11 -5.38
CA VAL A 145 -47.78 3.51 -6.31
C VAL A 145 -48.88 2.74 -5.56
N GLN A 146 -49.26 3.15 -4.35
CA GLN A 146 -50.40 2.58 -3.62
C GLN A 146 -51.59 3.52 -3.58
#